data_AF-A0AAV4ZK32-F1
#
_entry.id   AF-A0AAV4ZK32-F1
#
_cell.length_a   1.000
_cell.length_b   1.000
_cell.length_c   1.000
_cell.angle_alpha   90.00
_cell.angle_beta   90.00
_cell.angle_gamma   90.00
#
_symmetry.space_group_name_H-M   'P 1'
#
loop_
_entity.id
_entity.type
_entity.pdbx_description
1 polymer ?
#
loop_
_entity_poly.entity_id
_entity_poly.type
_entity_poly.pdbx_seq_one_letter_code
_entity_poly.pdbx_strand_id
1 'polypeptide(L)'
;MPEAFDVVIYHNPACGTSRNTLAMIRNAGIEPHVVEYLKAPPSRALIEQLLARAGLGVRDVLREKGTPYAELSLGDPALSDTQLLDAIEAHPILLNRPLVVSPKGVRLCRPSEAVLDLLPAQQGAFMKEDGERVIDAHGRRVATA
;
A
#
# COMPACT_ATOMS: atom_id res chain seq x y z
N MET A 1 -24.90 -13.36 -6.33
CA MET A 1 -23.46 -13.68 -6.49
C MET A 1 -22.74 -12.70 -5.60
N PRO A 2 -21.96 -13.11 -4.59
CA PRO A 2 -21.21 -12.13 -3.80
C PRO A 2 -20.25 -11.46 -4.79
N GLU A 3 -20.30 -10.13 -4.89
CA GLU A 3 -19.34 -9.37 -5.67
C GLU A 3 -17.94 -9.75 -5.17
N ALA A 4 -17.13 -10.35 -6.05
CA ALA A 4 -15.77 -10.73 -5.71
C ALA A 4 -15.02 -9.44 -5.36
N PHE A 5 -14.77 -9.24 -4.07
CA PHE A 5 -14.04 -8.07 -3.60
C PHE A 5 -12.55 -8.36 -3.73
N ASP A 6 -12.05 -8.27 -4.96
CA ASP A 6 -10.66 -8.58 -5.28
C ASP A 6 -9.73 -7.47 -4.77
N VAL A 7 -8.99 -7.79 -3.71
CA VAL A 7 -7.99 -6.88 -3.13
C VAL A 7 -6.61 -7.38 -3.48
N VAL A 8 -5.75 -6.52 -4.01
CA VAL A 8 -4.33 -6.83 -4.26
C VAL A 8 -3.49 -6.01 -3.29
N ILE A 9 -2.61 -6.65 -2.55
CA ILE A 9 -1.67 -6.00 -1.64
C ILE A 9 -0.24 -6.25 -2.10
N TYR A 10 0.47 -5.16 -2.38
CA TYR A 10 1.92 -5.18 -2.60
C TYR A 10 2.61 -5.23 -1.24
N HIS A 11 2.84 -6.47 -0.79
CA HIS A 11 3.25 -6.78 0.57
C HIS A 11 4.76 -7.01 0.67
N ASN A 12 5.34 -6.64 1.81
CA ASN A 12 6.66 -7.10 2.22
C ASN A 12 6.61 -7.71 3.63
N PRO A 13 6.94 -9.01 3.79
CA PRO A 13 6.86 -9.70 5.08
C PRO A 13 7.79 -9.10 6.15
N ALA A 14 8.86 -8.42 5.75
CA ALA A 14 9.80 -7.76 6.65
C ALA A 14 9.27 -6.43 7.24
N CYS A 15 8.05 -5.98 6.90
CA CYS A 15 7.50 -4.70 7.34
C CYS A 15 6.24 -4.88 8.19
N GLY A 16 6.28 -4.46 9.47
CA GLY A 16 5.14 -4.56 10.39
C GLY A 16 3.88 -3.84 9.90
N THR A 17 4.02 -2.66 9.28
CA THR A 17 2.88 -1.95 8.66
C THR A 17 2.20 -2.78 7.58
N SER A 18 2.98 -3.53 6.79
CA SER A 18 2.49 -4.41 5.74
C SER A 18 1.76 -5.65 6.29
N ARG A 19 2.24 -6.21 7.40
CA ARG A 19 1.57 -7.33 8.09
C ARG A 19 0.27 -6.90 8.74
N ASN A 20 0.26 -5.76 9.44
CA ASN A 20 -0.95 -5.17 9.99
C ASN A 20 -2.01 -4.91 8.90
N THR A 21 -1.60 -4.36 7.76
CA THR A 21 -2.50 -4.10 6.62
C THR A 21 -3.10 -5.40 6.08
N LEU A 22 -2.28 -6.44 5.86
CA LEU A 22 -2.74 -7.75 5.41
C LEU A 22 -3.77 -8.36 6.37
N ALA A 23 -3.51 -8.25 7.68
CA ALA A 23 -4.39 -8.77 8.71
C ALA A 23 -5.74 -8.01 8.76
N MET A 24 -5.75 -6.69 8.54
CA MET A 24 -7.00 -5.91 8.43
C MET A 24 -7.85 -6.31 7.22
N ILE A 25 -7.21 -6.62 6.08
CA ILE A 25 -7.93 -7.09 4.89
C ILE A 25 -8.62 -8.43 5.20
N ARG A 26 -7.90 -9.36 5.83
CA ARG A 26 -8.46 -10.66 6.26
C ARG A 26 -9.56 -10.50 7.30
N ASN A 27 -9.42 -9.53 8.22
CA ASN A 27 -10.45 -9.22 9.21
C ASN A 27 -11.74 -8.64 8.60
N ALA A 28 -11.68 -8.12 7.36
CA ALA A 28 -12.87 -7.76 6.59
C ALA A 28 -13.56 -8.98 5.95
N GLY A 29 -12.99 -10.18 6.08
CA GLY A 29 -13.46 -11.40 5.42
C GLY A 29 -13.03 -11.53 3.96
N ILE A 30 -12.00 -10.79 3.56
CA ILE A 30 -11.47 -10.79 2.18
C ILE A 30 -10.10 -11.46 2.19
N GLU A 31 -9.87 -12.39 1.27
CA GLU A 31 -8.54 -12.95 1.04
C GLU A 31 -7.86 -12.16 -0.10
N PRO A 32 -6.86 -11.31 0.17
CA PRO A 32 -6.22 -10.52 -0.86
C PRO A 32 -5.18 -11.31 -1.64
N HIS A 33 -4.94 -10.89 -2.87
CA HIS A 33 -3.77 -11.27 -3.65
C HIS A 33 -2.51 -10.61 -3.08
N VAL A 34 -1.66 -11.41 -2.45
CA VAL A 34 -0.40 -10.94 -1.89
C VAL A 34 0.67 -10.97 -2.97
N VAL A 35 1.11 -9.79 -3.41
CA VAL A 35 2.19 -9.64 -4.40
C VAL A 35 3.45 -9.16 -3.68
N GLU A 36 4.48 -10.01 -3.65
CA GLU A 36 5.80 -9.63 -3.16
C GLU A 36 6.49 -8.75 -4.21
N TYR A 37 6.28 -7.43 -4.15
CA TYR A 37 6.79 -6.49 -5.15
C TYR A 37 8.32 -6.50 -5.33
N LEU A 38 9.06 -6.99 -4.32
CA LEU A 38 10.51 -7.17 -4.41
C LEU A 38 10.92 -8.38 -5.25
N LYS A 39 10.06 -9.41 -5.35
CA LYS A 39 10.30 -10.61 -6.16
C LYS A 39 9.68 -10.49 -7.55
N ALA A 40 8.48 -9.92 -7.62
CA ALA A 40 7.73 -9.70 -8.85
C ALA A 40 7.40 -8.20 -8.94
N PRO A 41 8.36 -7.39 -9.42
CA PRO A 41 8.11 -5.97 -9.56
C PRO A 41 6.99 -5.72 -10.58
N PRO A 42 6.03 -4.83 -10.26
CA PRO A 42 5.03 -4.42 -11.23
C PRO A 42 5.71 -3.68 -12.39
N SER A 43 5.27 -3.93 -13.61
CA SER A 43 5.72 -3.18 -14.79
C SER A 43 5.41 -1.68 -14.64
N ARG A 44 6.19 -0.81 -15.29
CA ARG A 44 5.93 0.64 -15.35
C ARG A 44 4.45 0.98 -15.60
N ALA A 45 3.83 0.34 -16.59
CA ALA A 45 2.46 0.63 -16.99
C ALA A 45 1.45 0.30 -15.88
N LEU A 46 1.72 -0.76 -15.12
CA LEU A 46 0.92 -1.12 -13.96
C LEU A 46 1.10 -0.10 -12.85
N ILE A 47 2.33 0.33 -12.56
CA ILE A 47 2.60 1.37 -11.56
C ILE A 47 1.86 2.67 -11.92
N GLU A 48 1.96 3.13 -13.17
CA GLU A 48 1.22 4.31 -13.66
C GLU A 48 -0.29 4.19 -13.41
N GLN A 49 -0.89 3.04 -13.74
CA GLN A 49 -2.31 2.80 -13.49
C GLN A 49 -2.66 2.82 -12.01
N LEU A 50 -1.81 2.24 -11.15
CA LEU A 50 -2.01 2.24 -9.70
C LEU A 50 -1.96 3.66 -9.13
N LEU A 51 -1.01 4.47 -9.58
CA LEU A 51 -0.83 5.85 -9.15
C LEU A 51 -1.98 6.74 -9.58
N ALA A 52 -2.39 6.63 -10.85
CA ALA A 52 -3.55 7.32 -11.38
C ALA A 52 -4.83 7.00 -10.58
N ARG A 53 -5.02 5.71 -10.22
CA ARG A 53 -6.14 5.27 -9.37
C ARG A 53 -6.03 5.74 -7.92
N ALA A 54 -4.81 5.91 -7.41
CA ALA A 54 -4.58 6.42 -6.06
C ALA A 54 -4.71 7.94 -5.97
N GLY A 55 -4.70 8.65 -7.11
CA GLY A 55 -4.60 10.10 -7.15
C GLY A 55 -3.27 10.61 -6.58
N LEU A 56 -2.22 9.80 -6.68
CA LEU A 56 -0.87 10.12 -6.19
C LEU A 56 0.07 10.32 -7.37
N GLY A 57 1.01 11.25 -7.23
CA GLY A 57 2.11 11.38 -8.17
C GLY A 57 3.13 10.25 -8.00
N VAL A 58 3.97 10.00 -9.01
CA VAL A 58 5.07 9.04 -8.90
C VAL A 58 6.00 9.42 -7.73
N ARG A 59 6.17 10.71 -7.50
CA ARG A 59 6.98 11.26 -6.40
C ARG A 59 6.44 10.90 -5.01
N ASP A 60 5.13 10.86 -4.82
CA ASP A 60 4.52 10.53 -3.53
C ASP A 60 4.75 9.07 -3.12
N VAL A 61 4.95 8.20 -4.12
CA VAL A 61 5.27 6.79 -3.88
C VAL A 61 6.75 6.49 -3.88
N LEU A 62 7.63 7.49 -4.02
CA LEU A 62 9.05 7.26 -3.89
C LEU A 62 9.42 7.14 -2.41
N ARG A 63 10.14 6.07 -2.11
CA ARG A 63 10.72 5.83 -0.80
C ARG A 63 12.11 6.42 -0.76
N GLU A 64 12.32 7.40 0.10
CA GLU A 64 13.64 8.03 0.30
C GLU A 64 14.57 7.21 1.21
N LYS A 65 14.02 6.62 2.27
CA LYS A 65 14.82 5.95 3.31
C LYS A 65 15.18 4.51 2.95
N GLY A 66 16.48 4.25 2.78
CA GLY A 66 17.04 2.92 2.56
C GLY A 66 16.91 2.44 1.11
N THR A 67 17.04 3.37 0.16
CA THR A 67 16.92 3.18 -1.28
C THR A 67 17.96 4.05 -1.99
N PRO A 68 18.26 3.81 -3.28
CA PRO A 68 19.18 4.65 -4.04
C PRO A 68 18.56 6.01 -4.42
N TYR A 69 17.51 6.49 -3.72
CA TYR A 69 16.84 7.74 -4.04
C TYR A 69 17.79 8.95 -4.03
N ALA A 70 18.63 9.04 -3.00
CA ALA A 70 19.64 10.09 -2.89
C ALA A 70 20.79 9.90 -3.88
N GLU A 71 21.19 8.65 -4.14
CA GLU A 71 22.28 8.32 -5.08
C GLU A 71 21.89 8.64 -6.52
N LEU A 72 20.63 8.40 -6.89
CA LEU A 72 20.06 8.67 -8.21
C LEU A 72 19.48 10.08 -8.33
N SER A 73 19.60 10.92 -7.30
CA SER A 73 19.07 12.29 -7.27
C SER A 73 17.58 12.39 -7.65
N LEU A 74 16.77 11.39 -7.27
CA LEU A 74 15.36 11.30 -7.67
C LEU A 74 14.46 12.39 -7.07
N GLY A 75 14.98 13.17 -6.11
CA GLY A 75 14.32 14.35 -5.57
C GLY A 75 14.34 15.56 -6.50
N ASP A 76 15.15 15.54 -7.56
CA ASP A 76 15.27 16.68 -8.48
C ASP A 76 13.91 16.98 -9.18
N PRO A 77 13.27 18.14 -8.90
CA PRO A 77 11.99 18.51 -9.49
C PRO A 77 12.02 18.64 -11.02
N ALA A 78 13.19 18.67 -11.64
CA ALA A 78 13.33 18.61 -13.10
C ALA A 78 13.04 17.21 -13.67
N LEU A 79 13.05 16.16 -12.84
CA LEU A 79 12.76 14.80 -13.29
C LEU A 79 11.28 14.63 -13.61
N SER A 80 11.03 14.11 -14.80
CA SER A 80 9.70 13.73 -15.25
C SER A 80 9.21 12.45 -14.56
N ASP A 81 7.90 12.30 -14.44
CA ASP A 81 7.27 11.08 -13.91
C ASP A 81 7.77 9.82 -14.61
N THR A 82 8.00 9.88 -15.92
CA THR A 82 8.55 8.78 -16.73
C THR A 82 9.93 8.36 -16.24
N GLN A 83 10.83 9.30 -15.97
CA GLN A 83 12.18 9.00 -15.47
C GLN A 83 12.14 8.38 -14.07
N LEU A 84 11.21 8.83 -13.22
CA LEU A 84 11.00 8.25 -11.90
C LEU A 84 10.46 6.82 -12.00
N LEU A 85 9.58 6.55 -12.96
CA LEU A 85 9.07 5.19 -13.22
C LEU A 85 10.15 4.26 -13.76
N ASP A 86 10.99 4.70 -14.69
CA ASP A 86 12.16 3.96 -15.17
C ASP A 86 13.10 3.61 -13.99
N ALA A 87 13.31 4.55 -13.06
CA ALA A 87 14.08 4.29 -11.86
C ALA A 87 13.41 3.26 -10.94
N ILE A 88 12.09 3.31 -10.76
CA ILE A 88 11.34 2.33 -9.94
C ILE A 88 11.37 0.94 -10.60
N GLU A 89 11.29 0.86 -11.92
CA GLU A 89 11.39 -0.40 -12.66
C GLU A 89 12.78 -1.03 -12.50
N ALA A 90 13.84 -0.23 -12.62
CA ALA A 90 15.21 -0.67 -12.35
C ALA A 90 15.45 -1.01 -10.86
N HIS A 91 14.82 -0.28 -9.96
CA HIS A 91 14.96 -0.42 -8.51
C HIS A 91 13.60 -0.47 -7.82
N PRO A 92 12.95 -1.65 -7.75
CA PRO A 92 11.63 -1.82 -7.14
C PRO A 92 11.57 -1.38 -5.67
N ILE A 93 12.72 -1.35 -5.00
CA ILE A 93 12.88 -0.87 -3.62
C ILE A 93 12.49 0.61 -3.44
N LEU A 94 12.53 1.41 -4.52
CA LEU A 94 12.10 2.80 -4.55
C LEU A 94 10.59 2.96 -4.36
N LEU A 95 9.79 1.93 -4.63
CA LEU A 95 8.35 1.98 -4.42
C LEU A 95 8.03 1.95 -2.91
N ASN A 96 7.26 2.93 -2.44
CA ASN A 96 6.73 2.97 -1.09
C ASN A 96 5.71 1.84 -0.87
N ARG A 97 5.67 1.35 0.37
CA ARG A 97 4.90 0.16 0.77
C ARG A 97 4.11 0.40 2.06
N PRO A 98 3.01 -0.32 2.31
CA PRO A 98 2.29 -1.21 1.39
C PRO A 98 1.30 -0.45 0.49
N LEU A 99 1.25 -0.81 -0.79
CA LEU A 99 0.21 -0.36 -1.73
C LEU A 99 -0.92 -1.38 -1.74
N VAL A 100 -2.14 -0.91 -1.53
CA VAL A 100 -3.34 -1.76 -1.57
C VAL A 100 -4.24 -1.29 -2.70
N VAL A 101 -4.70 -2.25 -3.48
CA VAL A 101 -5.62 -2.10 -4.60
C VAL A 101 -6.91 -2.78 -4.21
N SER A 102 -8.02 -2.10 -4.37
CA SER A 102 -9.35 -2.63 -4.13
C SER A 102 -10.32 -2.13 -5.21
N PRO A 103 -11.53 -2.70 -5.30
CA PRO A 103 -12.57 -2.15 -6.17
C PRO A 103 -12.96 -0.71 -5.81
N LYS A 104 -12.76 -0.30 -4.54
CA LYS A 104 -13.01 1.08 -4.08
C LYS A 104 -11.94 2.08 -4.52
N GLY A 105 -10.75 1.61 -4.87
CA GLY A 105 -9.61 2.46 -5.23
C GLY A 105 -8.26 1.86 -4.82
N VAL A 106 -7.21 2.65 -5.05
CA VAL A 106 -5.83 2.30 -4.68
C VAL A 106 -5.35 3.29 -3.64
N ARG A 107 -4.58 2.81 -2.64
CA ARG A 107 -4.02 3.71 -1.63
C ARG A 107 -2.72 3.17 -1.06
N LEU A 108 -1.82 4.09 -0.79
CA LEU A 108 -0.64 3.83 0.04
C LEU A 108 -1.06 3.79 1.51
N CYS A 109 -1.01 2.61 2.12
CA CYS A 109 -1.51 2.41 3.49
C CYS A 109 -0.43 2.73 4.52
N ARG A 110 -0.11 4.02 4.63
CA ARG A 110 0.79 4.59 5.63
C ARG A 110 0.11 5.79 6.30
N PRO A 111 -0.53 5.63 7.47
CA PRO A 111 -0.54 4.46 8.37
C PRO A 111 -1.32 3.25 7.83
N SER A 112 -1.08 2.06 8.40
CA SER A 112 -1.72 0.79 7.96
C SER A 112 -3.25 0.84 7.97
N GLU A 113 -3.85 1.61 8.89
CA GLU A 113 -5.30 1.82 9.00
C GLU A 113 -5.92 2.54 7.80
N ALA A 114 -5.14 3.23 6.96
CA ALA A 114 -5.65 3.86 5.75
C ALA A 114 -6.26 2.85 4.76
N VAL A 115 -5.95 1.55 4.92
CA VAL A 115 -6.59 0.45 4.19
C VAL A 115 -8.08 0.32 4.49
N LEU A 116 -8.53 0.76 5.66
CA LEU A 116 -9.93 0.67 6.07
C LEU A 116 -10.86 1.52 5.20
N ASP A 117 -10.34 2.53 4.49
CA ASP A 117 -11.10 3.31 3.51
C ASP A 117 -11.36 2.50 2.23
N LEU A 118 -10.44 1.58 1.91
CA LEU A 118 -10.51 0.69 0.75
C LEU A 118 -11.29 -0.60 1.03
N LEU A 119 -11.56 -0.92 2.29
CA LEU A 119 -12.21 -2.16 2.70
C LEU A 119 -13.68 -1.95 3.08
N PRO A 120 -14.50 -3.02 3.07
CA PRO A 120 -15.81 -3.02 3.70
C PRO A 120 -15.68 -3.01 5.23
N ALA A 121 -16.83 -3.00 5.92
CA ALA A 121 -16.88 -3.03 7.38
C ALA A 121 -16.11 -4.24 7.94
N GLN A 122 -15.35 -3.99 9.00
CA GLN A 122 -14.53 -5.00 9.67
C GLN A 122 -15.43 -5.95 10.46
N GLN A 123 -15.11 -7.25 10.45
CA GLN A 123 -15.94 -8.27 11.10
C GLN A 123 -15.72 -8.32 12.62
N GLY A 124 -14.62 -7.77 13.12
CA GLY A 124 -14.29 -7.75 14.54
C GLY A 124 -13.27 -6.68 14.92
N ALA A 125 -13.01 -6.58 16.23
CA ALA A 125 -11.99 -5.69 16.77
C ALA A 125 -10.60 -6.04 16.22
N PHE A 126 -9.82 -5.02 15.90
CA PHE A 126 -8.47 -5.18 15.35
C PHE A 126 -7.47 -4.36 16.15
N MET A 127 -6.37 -5.02 16.53
CA MET A 127 -5.24 -4.45 17.26
C MET A 127 -3.97 -4.66 16.43
N LYS A 128 -3.19 -3.59 16.24
CA LYS A 128 -1.88 -3.65 15.59
C LYS A 128 -0.89 -4.47 16.44
N GLU A 129 0.16 -4.97 15.81
CA GLU A 129 1.27 -5.66 16.50
C GLU A 129 1.87 -4.83 17.66
N ASP A 130 1.90 -3.50 17.53
CA ASP A 130 2.38 -2.58 18.58
C ASP A 130 1.40 -2.37 19.75
N GLY A 131 0.26 -3.07 19.77
CA GLY A 131 -0.77 -2.96 20.82
C GLY A 131 -1.77 -1.82 20.60
N GLU A 132 -1.59 -1.02 19.55
CA GLU A 132 -2.51 0.07 19.20
C GLU A 132 -3.83 -0.50 18.64
N ARG A 133 -4.95 -0.11 19.26
CA ARG A 133 -6.30 -0.51 18.81
C ARG A 133 -6.75 0.37 17.67
N VAL A 134 -7.09 -0.26 16.54
CA VAL A 134 -7.54 0.43 15.32
C VAL A 134 -9.04 0.31 15.15
N ILE A 135 -9.61 -0.84 15.51
CA ILE A 135 -11.04 -1.13 15.36
C ILE A 135 -11.60 -1.60 16.70
N ASP A 136 -12.74 -1.03 17.11
CA ASP A 136 -13.46 -1.41 18.32
C ASP A 136 -14.28 -2.71 18.12
N ALA A 137 -14.86 -3.23 19.20
CA ALA A 137 -15.72 -4.42 19.15
C ALA A 137 -17.00 -4.24 18.30
N HIS A 138 -17.31 -3.01 17.90
CA HIS A 138 -18.44 -2.66 17.05
C HIS A 138 -18.04 -2.43 15.59
N GLY A 139 -16.78 -2.71 15.21
CA GLY A 139 -16.29 -2.54 13.84
C GLY A 139 -16.02 -1.09 13.46
N ARG A 140 -16.01 -0.16 14.42
CA ARG A 140 -15.75 1.27 14.20
C ARG A 140 -14.27 1.58 14.37
N ARG A 141 -13.78 2.57 13.60
CA ARG A 141 -12.42 3.08 13.73
C ARG A 141 -12.25 3.75 15.08
N VAL A 142 -11.26 3.30 15.84
CA VAL A 142 -10.80 3.98 17.05
C VAL A 142 -9.84 5.06 16.56
N ALA A 143 -10.25 6.32 16.63
CA ALA A 143 -9.36 7.42 16.30
C ALA A 143 -8.20 7.40 17.30
N THR A 144 -6.99 7.08 16.83
CA THR A 144 -5.79 7.30 17.62
C THR A 144 -5.59 8.81 17.77
N ALA A 145 -5.52 9.26 19.02
CA ALA A 145 -5.26 10.65 19.39
C ALA A 145 -3.80 11.04 19.13
#